data_AF-A0A2H5XSE3-F1
#
_entry.id   AF-A0A2H5XSE3-F1
#
_cell.length_a   1.000
_cell.length_b   1.000
_cell.length_c   1.000
_cell.angle_alpha   90.00
_cell.angle_beta   90.00
_cell.angle_gamma   90.00
#
_symmetry.space_group_name_H-M   'P 1'
#
loop_
_entity.id
_entity.type
_entity.pdbx_description
1 polymer ?
#
loop_
_entity_poly.entity_id
_entity_poly.type
_entity_poly.pdbx_seq_one_letter_code
_entity_poly.pdbx_strand_id
1 'polypeptide(L)'
;MIPKIEIPVEKTTLYKIGFEEGEKVGEEKGILKGKREGVKEGLKEAILLDFELKFGDGQFRKSKLNELKKLLSKIDDTKKLRKIKKAIFSAENPDEFIKKIKQFLQ
;
A
#
# COMPACT_ATOMS: atom_id res chain seq x y z
N MET A 1 -45.41 8.80 43.07
CA MET A 1 -44.30 7.91 42.69
C MET A 1 -44.15 7.98 41.18
N ILE A 2 -43.00 8.40 40.65
CA ILE A 2 -42.74 8.34 39.20
C ILE A 2 -42.26 6.90 38.90
N PRO A 3 -42.90 6.17 37.97
CA PRO A 3 -42.45 4.83 37.61
C PRO A 3 -41.09 4.91 36.91
N LYS A 4 -40.13 4.10 37.36
CA LYS A 4 -38.90 3.85 36.61
C LYS A 4 -39.24 2.96 35.43
N ILE A 5 -38.95 3.45 34.23
CA ILE A 5 -39.03 2.67 33.00
C ILE A 5 -37.59 2.31 32.62
N GLU A 6 -37.28 1.03 32.61
CA GLU A 6 -35.99 0.51 32.14
C GLU A 6 -36.10 0.20 30.65
N ILE A 7 -35.28 0.89 29.84
CA ILE A 7 -35.22 0.69 28.40
C ILE A 7 -33.85 0.07 28.08
N PRO A 8 -33.81 -1.07 27.38
CA PRO A 8 -32.55 -1.64 26.89
C PRO A 8 -31.77 -0.64 26.05
N VAL A 9 -30.45 -0.55 26.24
CA VAL A 9 -29.59 0.45 25.60
C VAL A 9 -29.69 0.36 24.07
N GLU A 10 -29.80 -0.84 23.52
CA GLU A 10 -29.89 -1.10 22.08
C GLU A 10 -31.18 -0.56 21.46
N LYS A 11 -32.21 -0.35 22.29
CA LYS A 11 -33.49 0.24 21.89
C LYS A 11 -33.50 1.77 21.98
N THR A 12 -32.44 2.37 22.55
CA THR A 12 -32.34 3.84 22.63
C THR A 12 -31.98 4.43 21.27
N THR A 13 -32.55 5.60 20.95
CA THR A 13 -32.22 6.34 19.73
C THR A 13 -30.74 6.70 19.67
N LEU A 14 -30.15 7.04 20.82
CA LEU A 14 -28.73 7.39 20.92
C LEU A 14 -27.81 6.23 20.54
N TYR A 15 -28.12 5.01 20.97
CA TYR A 15 -27.34 3.82 20.58
C TYR A 15 -27.38 3.60 19.07
N LYS A 16 -28.57 3.71 18.45
CA LYS A 16 -28.71 3.54 16.99
C LYS A 16 -27.91 4.57 16.21
N ILE A 17 -27.98 5.84 16.61
CA ILE A 17 -27.18 6.92 16.01
C ILE A 17 -25.70 6.61 16.13
N GLY A 18 -25.22 6.27 17.34
CA GLY A 18 -23.81 5.96 17.55
C GLY A 18 -23.32 4.74 16.76
N PHE A 19 -24.17 3.73 16.61
CA PHE A 19 -23.87 2.55 15.79
C PHE A 19 -23.75 2.92 14.30
N GLU A 20 -24.73 3.64 13.75
CA GLU A 20 -24.73 4.09 12.35
C GLU A 20 -23.55 5.03 12.04
N GLU A 21 -23.24 5.97 12.94
CA GLU A 21 -22.07 6.84 12.80
C GLU A 21 -20.76 6.03 12.86
N GLY A 22 -20.68 5.06 13.76
CA GLY A 22 -19.54 4.15 13.87
C GLY A 22 -19.31 3.35 12.59
N GLU A 23 -20.37 2.80 11.99
CA GLU A 23 -20.30 2.08 10.73
C GLU A 23 -19.83 2.99 9.59
N LYS A 24 -20.43 4.18 9.44
CA LYS A 24 -20.04 5.15 8.41
C LYS A 24 -18.57 5.55 8.52
N VAL A 25 -18.12 5.91 9.72
CA VAL A 25 -16.71 6.28 9.97
C VAL A 25 -15.78 5.09 9.72
N GLY A 26 -16.20 3.88 10.08
CA GLY A 26 -15.47 2.65 9.81
C GLY A 26 -15.29 2.39 8.31
N GLU A 27 -16.36 2.51 7.54
CA GLU A 27 -16.35 2.35 6.08
C GLU A 27 -15.44 3.38 5.41
N GLU A 28 -15.59 4.67 5.74
CA GLU A 28 -14.75 5.73 5.17
C GLU A 28 -13.25 5.52 5.45
N LYS A 29 -12.90 5.18 6.70
CA LYS A 29 -11.51 4.85 7.08
C LYS A 29 -11.01 3.62 6.33
N GLY A 30 -11.85 2.59 6.19
CA GLY A 30 -11.57 1.39 5.43
C GLY A 30 -11.24 1.69 3.97
N ILE A 31 -12.08 2.48 3.31
CA ILE A 31 -11.89 2.91 1.91
C ILE A 31 -10.59 3.71 1.77
N LEU A 32 -10.33 4.66 2.68
CA LEU A 32 -9.12 5.47 2.60
C LEU A 32 -7.85 4.62 2.78
N LYS A 33 -7.85 3.69 3.74
CA LYS A 33 -6.75 2.74 3.96
C LYS A 33 -6.54 1.85 2.75
N GLY A 34 -7.61 1.26 2.23
CA GLY A 34 -7.58 0.40 1.03
C GLY A 34 -7.05 1.12 -0.20
N LYS A 35 -7.46 2.37 -0.44
CA LYS A 35 -6.92 3.20 -1.53
C LYS A 35 -5.42 3.45 -1.37
N ARG A 36 -4.95 3.76 -0.16
CA ARG A 36 -3.51 3.98 0.11
C ARG A 36 -2.68 2.72 -0.10
N GLU A 37 -3.16 1.58 0.39
CA GLU A 37 -2.49 0.28 0.22
C GLU A 37 -2.51 -0.17 -1.24
N GLY A 38 -3.63 -0.01 -1.94
CA GLY A 38 -3.75 -0.34 -3.37
C GLY A 38 -2.80 0.48 -4.25
N VAL A 39 -2.66 1.78 -3.99
CA VAL A 39 -1.68 2.62 -4.70
C VAL A 39 -0.24 2.16 -4.45
N LYS A 40 0.07 1.75 -3.20
CA LYS A 40 1.39 1.26 -2.84
C LYS A 40 1.72 -0.05 -3.57
N GLU A 41 0.85 -1.04 -3.48
CA GLU A 41 1.08 -2.35 -4.12
C GLU A 41 1.07 -2.23 -5.64
N GLY A 42 0.17 -1.43 -6.22
CA GLY A 42 0.16 -1.17 -7.66
C GLY A 42 1.45 -0.50 -8.16
N LEU A 43 2.05 0.40 -7.37
CA LEU A 43 3.36 0.98 -7.72
C LEU A 43 4.49 -0.05 -7.64
N LYS A 44 4.48 -0.95 -6.65
CA LYS A 44 5.48 -2.03 -6.56
C LYS A 44 5.37 -2.97 -7.75
N GLU A 45 4.17 -3.40 -8.08
CA GLU A 45 3.92 -4.29 -9.22
C GLU A 45 4.34 -3.63 -10.54
N ALA A 46 4.02 -2.35 -10.73
CA ALA A 46 4.44 -1.61 -11.92
C ALA A 46 5.96 -1.51 -12.04
N ILE A 47 6.71 -1.36 -10.92
CA ILE A 47 8.17 -1.35 -10.94
C ILE A 47 8.72 -2.72 -11.34
N LEU A 48 8.14 -3.81 -10.85
CA LEU A 48 8.54 -5.17 -11.21
C LEU A 48 8.30 -5.45 -12.70
N LEU A 49 7.14 -5.05 -13.22
CA LEU A 49 6.82 -5.18 -14.64
C LEU A 49 7.74 -4.33 -15.51
N ASP A 50 7.97 -3.06 -15.15
CA ASP A 50 8.90 -2.19 -15.88
C ASP A 50 10.32 -2.81 -15.92
N PHE A 51 10.73 -3.50 -14.84
CA PHE A 51 12.03 -4.16 -14.75
C PHE A 51 12.14 -5.36 -15.70
N GLU A 52 11.13 -6.23 -15.70
CA GLU A 52 11.07 -7.37 -16.61
C GLU A 52 10.99 -6.91 -18.07
N LEU A 53 10.19 -5.88 -18.38
CA LEU A 53 10.08 -5.32 -19.73
C LEU A 53 11.39 -4.71 -20.22
N LYS A 54 12.09 -3.94 -19.37
CA LYS A 54 13.30 -3.24 -19.78
C LYS A 54 14.49 -4.18 -19.92
N PHE A 55 14.67 -5.06 -18.94
CA PHE A 55 15.87 -5.88 -18.88
C PHE A 55 15.67 -7.28 -19.47
N GLY A 56 14.43 -7.72 -19.73
CA GLY A 56 14.10 -9.02 -20.29
C GLY A 56 14.06 -10.15 -19.26
N ASP A 57 13.92 -11.37 -19.74
CA ASP A 57 13.88 -12.59 -18.93
C ASP A 57 15.21 -13.37 -19.02
N GLY A 58 15.60 -14.04 -17.94
CA GLY A 58 16.87 -14.77 -17.85
C GLY A 58 17.21 -15.15 -16.41
N GLN A 59 18.02 -16.19 -16.22
CA GLN A 59 18.30 -16.74 -14.87
C GLN A 59 18.97 -15.71 -13.95
N PHE A 60 19.94 -14.95 -14.48
CA PHE A 60 20.54 -13.81 -13.79
C PHE A 60 19.52 -12.73 -13.41
N ARG A 61 18.57 -12.44 -14.31
CA ARG A 61 17.53 -11.43 -14.13
C ARG A 61 16.47 -11.85 -13.12
N LYS A 62 16.15 -13.15 -13.02
CA LYS A 62 15.29 -13.71 -11.96
C LYS A 62 15.88 -13.49 -10.57
N SER A 63 17.20 -13.65 -10.41
CA SER A 63 17.88 -13.36 -9.14
C SER A 63 17.74 -11.89 -8.76
N LYS A 64 17.95 -10.98 -9.73
CA LYS A 64 17.82 -9.53 -9.52
C LYS A 64 16.37 -9.11 -9.26
N LEU A 65 15.40 -9.72 -9.93
CA LEU A 65 13.98 -9.49 -9.67
C LEU A 65 13.58 -9.91 -8.26
N ASN A 66 14.10 -11.03 -7.76
CA ASN A 66 13.87 -11.46 -6.38
C ASN A 66 14.53 -10.51 -5.36
N GLU A 67 15.72 -9.99 -5.67
CA GLU A 67 16.35 -8.94 -4.88
C GLU A 67 15.49 -7.66 -4.86
N LEU A 68 14.99 -7.24 -6.02
CA LEU A 68 14.08 -6.09 -6.17
C LEU A 68 12.82 -6.25 -5.32
N LYS A 69 12.15 -7.41 -5.38
CA LYS A 69 10.96 -7.72 -4.57
C LYS A 69 11.23 -7.52 -3.07
N LYS A 70 12.37 -8.00 -2.57
CA LYS A 70 12.78 -7.85 -1.17
C LYS A 70 13.12 -6.40 -0.78
N LEU A 71 13.61 -5.59 -1.73
CA LEU A 71 13.87 -4.17 -1.48
C LEU A 71 12.56 -3.38 -1.45
N LEU A 72 11.66 -3.62 -2.41
CA LEU A 72 10.36 -2.95 -2.50
C LEU A 72 9.45 -3.26 -1.32
N SER A 73 9.52 -4.47 -0.75
CA SER A 73 8.71 -4.81 0.44
C SER A 73 9.03 -3.96 1.67
N LYS A 74 10.21 -3.32 1.71
CA LYS A 74 10.65 -2.43 2.80
C LYS A 74 10.25 -0.96 2.58
N ILE A 75 9.60 -0.64 1.46
CA ILE A 75 9.26 0.74 1.09
C ILE A 75 7.75 0.93 1.17
N ASP A 76 7.33 1.71 2.15
CA ASP A 76 5.93 2.14 2.29
C ASP A 76 5.66 3.54 1.71
N ASP A 77 6.71 4.33 1.46
CA ASP A 77 6.57 5.68 0.92
C ASP A 77 6.29 5.66 -0.59
N THR A 78 5.05 5.98 -0.96
CA THR A 78 4.61 6.10 -2.36
C THR A 78 5.41 7.14 -3.18
N LYS A 79 5.95 8.20 -2.55
CA LYS A 79 6.82 9.17 -3.25
C LYS A 79 8.16 8.55 -3.60
N LYS A 80 8.75 7.74 -2.70
CA LYS A 80 9.97 6.97 -2.99
C LYS A 80 9.70 5.96 -4.10
N LEU A 81 8.60 5.21 -4.04
CA LEU A 81 8.21 4.26 -5.10
C LEU A 81 8.08 4.95 -6.47
N ARG A 82 7.44 6.12 -6.55
CA ARG A 82 7.35 6.90 -7.80
C ARG A 82 8.72 7.33 -8.34
N LYS A 83 9.67 7.70 -7.47
CA LYS A 83 11.05 8.03 -7.87
C LYS A 83 11.77 6.79 -8.41
N ILE A 84 11.63 5.65 -7.74
CA ILE A 84 12.20 4.36 -8.18
C ILE A 84 11.66 3.97 -9.55
N LYS A 85 10.34 4.04 -9.75
CA LYS A 85 9.71 3.75 -11.06
C LYS A 85 10.32 4.60 -12.17
N LYS A 86 10.59 5.88 -11.93
CA LYS A 86 11.26 6.74 -12.93
C LYS A 86 12.72 6.36 -13.15
N ALA A 87 13.43 5.98 -12.08
CA ALA A 87 14.84 5.65 -12.14
C ALA A 87 15.15 4.44 -13.03
N ILE A 88 14.18 3.56 -13.26
CA ILE A 88 14.36 2.37 -14.10
C ILE A 88 14.66 2.73 -15.56
N PHE A 89 14.03 3.78 -16.07
CA PHE A 89 14.20 4.21 -17.45
C PHE A 89 15.58 4.82 -17.69
N SER A 90 16.22 5.33 -16.64
CA SER A 90 17.58 5.88 -16.71
C SER A 90 18.69 4.85 -16.44
N ALA A 91 18.38 3.69 -15.86
CA ALA A 91 19.40 2.68 -15.57
C ALA A 91 19.80 1.92 -16.83
N GLU A 92 21.10 1.69 -17.04
CA GLU A 92 21.62 0.96 -18.19
C GLU A 92 21.48 -0.55 -18.01
N ASN A 93 21.59 -1.03 -16.77
CA ASN A 93 21.56 -2.45 -16.45
C ASN A 93 20.86 -2.73 -15.09
N PRO A 94 20.48 -4.00 -14.84
CA PRO A 94 19.82 -4.39 -13.59
C PRO A 94 20.59 -4.02 -12.31
N ASP A 95 21.91 -4.18 -12.31
CA ASP A 95 22.72 -3.94 -11.11
C ASP A 95 22.77 -2.47 -10.73
N GLU A 96 22.92 -1.59 -11.72
CA GLU A 96 22.87 -0.15 -11.54
C GLU A 96 21.52 0.28 -10.94
N PHE A 97 20.43 -0.27 -11.47
CA PHE A 97 19.09 0.00 -10.95
C PHE A 97 18.93 -0.44 -9.49
N ILE A 98 19.32 -1.67 -9.15
CA ILE A 98 19.26 -2.21 -7.79
C ILE A 98 20.13 -1.39 -6.83
N LYS A 99 21.32 -0.97 -7.25
CA LYS A 99 22.22 -0.11 -6.47
C LYS A 99 21.56 1.23 -6.16
N LYS A 100 20.87 1.83 -7.13
CA LYS A 100 20.14 3.08 -6.96
C LYS A 100 18.96 2.95 -5.99
N ILE A 101 18.27 1.80 -5.98
CA ILE A 101 17.21 1.52 -5.00
C ILE A 101 17.76 1.45 -3.58
N LYS A 102 18.90 0.79 -3.38
CA LYS A 102 19.55 0.69 -2.06
C LYS A 102 19.89 2.08 -1.49
N GLN A 103 20.22 3.05 -2.33
CA GLN A 103 20.45 4.45 -1.90
C GLN A 103 19.18 5.15 -1.41
N PHE A 104 17.99 4.77 -1.91
CA PHE A 104 16.71 5.32 -1.43
C PHE A 104 16.24 4.72 -0.09
N LEU A 105 16.87 3.60 0.31
CA LEU A 105 16.61 2.88 1.55
C LEU A 105 17.53 3.30 2.71
N GLN A 106 18.64 3.98 2.41
CA GLN A 106 19.45 4.71 3.38
C GLN A 106 18.73 5.99 3.81
#